data_AF-A0A131ZDE0-F1
#
_entry.id   AF-A0A131ZDE0-F1
#
_cell.length_a   1.000
_cell.length_b   1.000
_cell.length_c   1.000
_cell.angle_alpha   90.00
_cell.angle_beta   90.00
_cell.angle_gamma   90.00
#
_symmetry.space_group_name_H-M   'P 1'
#
loop_
_entity.id
_entity.type
_entity.pdbx_description
1 polymer ?
#
loop_
_entity_poly.entity_id
_entity_poly.type
_entity_poly.pdbx_seq_one_letter_code
_entity_poly.pdbx_strand_id
1 'polypeptide(L)'
;PLSAGVRHIHVQASSNNGESDAVKVELNVQSPGITKTRSFAIVLDPRNSQGRKHRDVHDCYTAIYNYDGTQVVEITRPRPDNVLPNTERCEIDIVGDGVGAVLETVVKHPEQAVILPSDCGEQATSKLVPALYAYEYFKTTKRVSISDKTNALAFFQKAYCKILQYRKYDGSFSIYTHRPSTLWLTAYVIRTLCQATKVIMIDENVITSGLRYIASEQRGDGGFTDKQSVWHSRLVGDLDHPAALTAYMLITLQECGDEGFNASALSKQRAASFVKQHTRQGDSPGGLALAAYALSLAKSPGRQNVIQWLEESVHLDQGDRHVPGNSDVYSAQATSYAIMTFIKELKDVDYITSFVQWLSKRISPKGSLKTSKDTVMALQALAKYATYAKENSLDLSCEVTVSNNRDFKEYVRIKRHNASIHNKIEINEPGETIFVKVKGSGTGILYFNHTYNVKVPNDICKFDITANFQQKQASGGGILTGISRSIENGNLHHEKYPTPDYRMEVCA
;
A
#
# COMPACT_ATOMS: atom_id res chain seq x y z
N PRO A 1 -26.17 -6.79 -24.28
CA PRO A 1 -24.90 -7.50 -24.63
C PRO A 1 -24.85 -8.89 -23.98
N LEU A 2 -24.51 -9.93 -24.75
CA LEU A 2 -24.61 -11.33 -24.31
C LEU A 2 -23.33 -11.86 -23.63
N SER A 3 -22.21 -11.15 -23.72
CA SER A 3 -20.93 -11.53 -23.14
C SER A 3 -20.13 -10.32 -22.70
N ALA A 4 -19.36 -10.48 -21.61
CA ALA A 4 -18.52 -9.43 -21.07
C ALA A 4 -17.27 -9.16 -21.93
N GLY A 5 -16.67 -7.98 -21.72
CA GLY A 5 -15.49 -7.48 -22.42
C GLY A 5 -15.77 -6.28 -23.32
N VAL A 6 -14.71 -5.77 -23.95
CA VAL A 6 -14.80 -4.66 -24.90
C VAL A 6 -15.45 -5.15 -26.19
N ARG A 7 -16.48 -4.44 -26.65
CA ARG A 7 -17.16 -4.66 -27.92
C ARG A 7 -17.10 -3.38 -28.72
N HIS A 8 -16.84 -3.50 -30.01
CA HIS A 8 -16.79 -2.35 -30.88
C HIS A 8 -18.12 -2.24 -31.63
N ILE A 9 -18.77 -1.09 -31.50
CA ILE A 9 -20.00 -0.75 -32.20
C ILE A 9 -19.63 0.19 -33.33
N HIS A 10 -19.93 -0.20 -34.55
CA HIS A 10 -19.80 0.67 -35.71
C HIS A 10 -21.13 1.40 -35.92
N VAL A 11 -21.09 2.72 -35.85
CA VAL A 11 -22.22 3.58 -36.15
C VAL A 11 -21.91 4.29 -37.45
N GLN A 12 -22.74 4.09 -38.47
CA GLN A 12 -22.62 4.80 -39.74
C GLN A 12 -23.85 5.67 -39.94
N ALA A 13 -23.64 6.91 -40.35
CA ALA A 13 -24.68 7.83 -40.78
C ALA A 13 -24.44 8.16 -42.25
N SER A 14 -25.51 8.19 -43.04
CA SER A 14 -25.47 8.60 -44.44
C SER A 14 -26.57 9.63 -44.72
N SER A 15 -26.25 10.59 -45.59
CA SER A 15 -27.19 11.59 -46.07
C SER A 15 -27.71 11.21 -47.46
N ASN A 16 -28.88 11.72 -47.81
CA ASN A 16 -29.50 11.52 -49.12
C ASN A 16 -28.65 12.10 -50.27
N ASN A 17 -27.65 12.91 -49.96
CA ASN A 17 -26.77 13.57 -50.93
C ASN A 17 -25.53 12.71 -51.24
N GLY A 18 -25.42 11.50 -50.69
CA GLY A 18 -24.31 10.57 -50.92
C GLY A 18 -23.12 10.73 -49.95
N GLU A 19 -23.21 11.65 -48.99
CA GLU A 19 -22.21 11.76 -47.93
C GLU A 19 -22.47 10.70 -46.85
N SER A 20 -21.39 10.09 -46.33
CA SER A 20 -21.51 9.19 -45.18
C SER A 20 -20.34 9.38 -44.23
N ASP A 21 -20.64 9.28 -42.94
CA ASP A 21 -19.67 9.29 -41.85
C ASP A 21 -19.84 8.03 -41.01
N ALA A 22 -18.75 7.55 -40.41
CA ALA A 22 -18.77 6.36 -39.56
C ALA A 22 -17.86 6.53 -38.35
N VAL A 23 -18.39 6.19 -37.17
CA VAL A 23 -17.67 6.21 -35.91
C VAL A 23 -17.66 4.80 -35.32
N LYS A 24 -16.49 4.40 -34.83
CA LYS A 24 -16.31 3.16 -34.05
C LYS A 24 -16.31 3.52 -32.57
N VAL A 25 -17.29 3.02 -31.82
CA VAL A 25 -17.45 3.27 -30.39
C VAL A 25 -17.12 2.00 -29.62
N GLU A 26 -16.35 2.12 -28.54
CA GLU A 26 -16.07 1.03 -27.62
C GLU A 26 -17.15 0.93 -26.54
N LEU A 27 -17.84 -0.20 -26.48
CA LEU A 27 -18.75 -0.58 -25.41
C LEU A 27 -18.04 -1.56 -24.47
N ASN A 28 -17.76 -1.12 -23.24
CA ASN A 28 -17.23 -2.00 -22.21
C ASN A 28 -18.38 -2.71 -21.48
N VAL A 29 -18.57 -4.00 -21.75
CA VAL A 29 -19.59 -4.82 -21.11
C VAL A 29 -19.00 -5.47 -19.87
N GLN A 30 -19.51 -5.12 -18.68
CA GLN A 30 -19.11 -5.76 -17.44
C GLN A 30 -19.97 -6.99 -17.13
N SER A 31 -19.36 -8.03 -16.57
CA SER A 31 -20.09 -9.19 -16.06
C SER A 31 -21.00 -8.77 -14.90
N PRO A 32 -22.22 -9.34 -14.77
CA PRO A 32 -23.10 -9.05 -13.64
C PRO A 32 -22.47 -9.50 -12.31
N GLY A 33 -22.95 -8.94 -11.18
CA GLY A 33 -22.52 -9.29 -9.83
C GLY A 33 -21.34 -8.46 -9.29
N ILE A 34 -20.94 -8.76 -8.05
CA ILE A 34 -19.78 -8.13 -7.42
C ILE A 34 -18.54 -8.98 -7.71
N THR A 35 -17.50 -8.34 -8.24
CA THR A 35 -16.19 -8.98 -8.41
C THR A 35 -15.53 -9.20 -7.05
N LYS A 36 -15.18 -10.45 -6.78
CA LYS A 36 -14.37 -10.87 -5.64
C LYS A 36 -13.04 -11.40 -6.17
N THR A 37 -11.97 -11.10 -5.46
CA THR A 37 -10.64 -11.63 -5.76
C THR A 37 -10.12 -12.34 -4.53
N ARG A 38 -9.70 -13.59 -4.70
CA ARG A 38 -8.95 -14.36 -3.72
C ARG A 38 -7.51 -14.44 -4.20
N SER A 39 -6.57 -14.03 -3.37
CA SER A 39 -5.16 -14.09 -3.70
C SER A 39 -4.31 -14.49 -2.51
N PHE A 40 -3.18 -15.14 -2.80
CA PHE A 40 -2.15 -15.47 -1.83
C PHE A 40 -0.78 -15.48 -2.50
N ALA A 41 0.27 -15.34 -1.69
CA ALA A 41 1.65 -15.30 -2.14
C ALA A 41 2.45 -16.48 -1.56
N ILE A 42 3.33 -17.04 -2.37
CA ILE A 42 4.20 -18.17 -2.02
C ILE A 42 5.64 -17.76 -2.29
N VAL A 43 6.53 -18.00 -1.32
CA VAL A 43 7.96 -17.74 -1.51
C VAL A 43 8.57 -18.90 -2.29
N LEU A 44 9.28 -18.53 -3.35
CA LEU A 44 10.09 -19.43 -4.14
C LEU A 44 11.52 -19.41 -3.58
N ASP A 45 12.01 -20.53 -3.09
CA ASP A 45 13.35 -20.72 -2.53
C ASP A 45 13.80 -22.17 -2.76
N PRO A 46 14.29 -22.51 -3.98
CA PRO A 46 14.60 -23.89 -4.35
C PRO A 46 15.76 -24.50 -3.56
N ARG A 47 16.59 -23.68 -2.91
CA ARG A 47 17.71 -24.15 -2.07
C ARG A 47 17.34 -24.24 -0.59
N ASN A 48 16.13 -23.83 -0.23
CA ASN A 48 15.66 -23.80 1.15
C ASN A 48 16.65 -23.11 2.09
N SER A 49 17.19 -21.96 1.68
CA SER A 49 18.18 -21.21 2.46
C SER A 49 17.64 -20.78 3.82
N GLN A 50 16.31 -20.67 3.94
CA GLN A 50 15.61 -20.30 5.17
C GLN A 50 15.25 -21.50 6.08
N GLY A 51 15.66 -22.73 5.73
CA GLY A 51 15.46 -23.90 6.58
C GLY A 51 13.98 -24.27 6.81
N ARG A 52 13.10 -24.02 5.83
CA ARG A 52 11.68 -24.40 5.88
C ARG A 52 11.51 -25.91 5.88
N LYS A 53 10.36 -26.39 6.36
CA LYS A 53 10.03 -27.83 6.36
C LYS A 53 10.05 -28.39 4.93
N HIS A 54 10.48 -29.64 4.79
CA HIS A 54 10.54 -30.33 3.49
C HIS A 54 9.18 -30.47 2.80
N ARG A 55 8.12 -30.58 3.60
CA ARG A 55 6.72 -30.46 3.17
C ARG A 55 6.04 -29.43 4.05
N ASP A 56 5.46 -28.41 3.43
CA ASP A 56 4.72 -27.37 4.14
C ASP A 56 3.37 -27.10 3.45
N VAL A 57 2.32 -26.99 4.26
CA VAL A 57 0.96 -26.73 3.80
C VAL A 57 0.61 -25.32 4.27
N HIS A 58 0.70 -24.35 3.34
CA HIS A 58 0.52 -22.93 3.66
C HIS A 58 -0.97 -22.56 3.89
N ASP A 59 -1.87 -23.24 3.19
CA ASP A 59 -3.33 -23.16 3.27
C ASP A 59 -3.92 -24.50 2.78
N CYS A 60 -5.22 -24.72 2.94
CA CYS A 60 -5.94 -25.90 2.41
C CYS A 60 -5.88 -26.06 0.88
N TYR A 61 -5.29 -25.10 0.17
CA TYR A 61 -5.14 -25.07 -1.27
C TYR A 61 -3.70 -25.27 -1.76
N THR A 62 -2.70 -25.29 -0.88
CA THR A 62 -1.29 -25.24 -1.32
C THR A 62 -0.43 -26.27 -0.60
N ALA A 63 0.39 -27.01 -1.34
CA ALA A 63 1.43 -27.86 -0.80
C ALA A 63 2.78 -27.54 -1.44
N ILE A 64 3.82 -27.43 -0.62
CA ILE A 64 5.18 -27.13 -1.07
C ILE A 64 6.07 -28.32 -0.75
N TYR A 65 6.84 -28.77 -1.74
CA TYR A 65 7.79 -29.87 -1.62
C TYR A 65 9.18 -29.38 -2.03
N ASN A 66 10.19 -29.63 -1.20
CA ASN A 66 11.58 -29.31 -1.52
C ASN A 66 12.40 -30.60 -1.61
N TYR A 67 13.11 -30.82 -2.72
CA TYR A 67 14.00 -31.97 -2.91
C TYR A 67 15.10 -31.63 -3.93
N ASP A 68 16.34 -32.01 -3.64
CA ASP A 68 17.50 -31.90 -4.55
C ASP A 68 17.65 -30.53 -5.25
N GLY A 69 17.54 -29.43 -4.50
CA GLY A 69 17.64 -28.06 -5.05
C GLY A 69 16.50 -27.67 -5.99
N THR A 70 15.38 -28.40 -5.93
CA THR A 70 14.13 -28.14 -6.64
C THR A 70 13.01 -27.93 -5.63
N GLN A 71 12.23 -26.87 -5.84
CA GLN A 71 10.98 -26.65 -5.12
C GLN A 71 9.81 -26.93 -6.07
N VAL A 72 8.81 -27.65 -5.60
CA VAL A 72 7.55 -27.87 -6.31
C VAL A 72 6.44 -27.27 -5.46
N VAL A 73 5.69 -26.36 -6.07
CA VAL A 73 4.51 -25.75 -5.48
C VAL A 73 3.29 -26.33 -6.17
N GLU A 74 2.43 -26.96 -5.39
CA GLU A 74 1.14 -27.51 -5.79
C GLU A 74 0.04 -26.56 -5.32
N ILE A 75 -0.79 -26.07 -6.25
CA ILE A 75 -1.87 -25.11 -5.98
C ILE A 75 -3.19 -25.71 -6.45
N THR A 76 -4.02 -26.17 -5.52
CA THR A 76 -5.40 -26.57 -5.77
C THR A 76 -6.27 -25.33 -5.86
N ARG A 77 -6.90 -25.10 -7.02
CA ARG A 77 -7.76 -23.93 -7.21
C ARG A 77 -8.90 -23.89 -6.16
N PRO A 78 -9.05 -22.76 -5.42
CA PRO A 78 -10.20 -22.58 -4.54
C PRO A 78 -11.52 -22.64 -5.33
N ARG A 79 -12.55 -23.27 -4.76
CA ARG A 79 -13.90 -23.30 -5.32
C ARG A 79 -14.84 -22.49 -4.42
N PRO A 80 -15.06 -21.19 -4.70
CA PRO A 80 -15.97 -20.37 -3.94
C PRO A 80 -17.43 -20.75 -4.23
N ASP A 81 -18.29 -20.59 -3.25
CA ASP A 81 -19.74 -20.79 -3.42
C ASP A 81 -20.38 -19.62 -4.17
N ASN A 82 -21.50 -19.87 -4.86
CA ASN A 82 -22.33 -18.86 -5.53
C ASN A 82 -21.64 -18.03 -6.63
N VAL A 83 -20.61 -18.60 -7.25
CA VAL A 83 -19.91 -17.99 -8.39
C VAL A 83 -20.81 -17.95 -9.61
N LEU A 84 -20.84 -16.82 -10.30
CA LEU A 84 -21.53 -16.66 -11.57
C LEU A 84 -20.75 -17.40 -12.68
N PRO A 85 -21.42 -18.24 -13.49
CA PRO A 85 -20.77 -18.99 -14.56
C PRO A 85 -20.00 -18.09 -15.52
N ASN A 86 -18.85 -18.56 -16.01
CA ASN A 86 -17.99 -17.86 -16.98
C ASN A 86 -17.42 -16.50 -16.51
N THR A 87 -17.41 -16.24 -15.20
CA THR A 87 -16.81 -15.02 -14.64
C THR A 87 -15.45 -15.26 -13.99
N GLU A 88 -15.07 -16.53 -13.81
CA GLU A 88 -13.83 -16.88 -13.14
C GLU A 88 -12.62 -16.67 -14.04
N ARG A 89 -11.56 -16.11 -13.47
CA ARG A 89 -10.24 -15.97 -14.06
C ARG A 89 -9.19 -16.36 -13.04
N CYS A 90 -8.26 -17.22 -13.43
CA CYS A 90 -7.10 -17.58 -12.64
C CYS A 90 -5.84 -17.06 -13.33
N GLU A 91 -4.95 -16.47 -12.54
CA GLU A 91 -3.68 -15.94 -12.99
C GLU A 91 -2.60 -16.33 -11.97
N ILE A 92 -1.46 -16.78 -12.48
CA ILE A 92 -0.22 -16.90 -11.71
C ILE A 92 0.70 -15.76 -12.15
N ASP A 93 1.31 -15.09 -11.19
CA ASP A 93 2.30 -14.04 -11.42
C ASP A 93 3.59 -14.35 -10.68
N ILE A 94 4.68 -14.56 -11.40
CA ILE A 94 5.98 -14.93 -10.82
C ILE A 94 6.97 -13.76 -10.94
N VAL A 95 7.55 -13.39 -9.80
CA VAL A 95 8.54 -12.30 -9.67
C VAL A 95 9.77 -12.81 -8.92
N GLY A 96 10.96 -12.34 -9.33
CA GLY A 96 12.21 -12.67 -8.66
C GLY A 96 12.54 -11.77 -7.47
N ASP A 97 12.35 -10.48 -7.63
CA ASP A 97 12.59 -9.48 -6.60
C ASP A 97 11.23 -8.94 -6.16
N GLY A 98 10.58 -9.64 -5.22
CA GLY A 98 9.24 -9.30 -4.74
C GLY A 98 9.16 -7.87 -4.21
N VAL A 99 10.20 -7.46 -3.48
CA VAL A 99 10.35 -6.10 -2.96
C VAL A 99 10.54 -5.12 -4.11
N GLY A 100 11.45 -5.39 -5.04
CA GLY A 100 11.71 -4.55 -6.20
C GLY A 100 10.46 -4.36 -7.07
N ALA A 101 9.69 -5.40 -7.35
CA ALA A 101 8.47 -5.33 -8.15
C ALA A 101 7.37 -4.50 -7.48
N VAL A 102 7.19 -4.68 -6.17
CA VAL A 102 6.30 -3.85 -5.35
C VAL A 102 6.69 -2.38 -5.43
N LEU A 103 7.98 -2.07 -5.23
CA LEU A 103 8.47 -0.69 -5.31
C LEU A 103 8.33 -0.14 -6.74
N GLU A 104 8.53 -0.96 -7.78
CA GLU A 104 8.46 -0.54 -9.19
C GLU A 104 7.05 -0.09 -9.55
N THR A 105 6.07 -0.88 -9.12
CA THR A 105 4.66 -0.56 -9.28
C THR A 105 4.33 0.78 -8.61
N VAL A 106 4.85 1.01 -7.40
CA VAL A 106 4.64 2.26 -6.65
C VAL A 106 5.31 3.47 -7.33
N VAL A 107 6.47 3.32 -7.97
CA VAL A 107 7.11 4.44 -8.70
C VAL A 107 6.41 4.75 -10.02
N LYS A 108 5.97 3.72 -10.75
CA LYS A 108 5.26 3.91 -12.03
C LYS A 108 3.86 4.46 -11.84
N HIS A 109 3.20 4.07 -10.75
CA HIS A 109 1.81 4.44 -10.44
C HIS A 109 1.67 4.92 -8.98
N PRO A 110 2.31 6.04 -8.60
CA PRO A 110 2.33 6.53 -7.23
C PRO A 110 0.93 6.83 -6.68
N GLU A 111 -0.01 7.20 -7.55
CA GLU A 111 -1.41 7.42 -7.21
C GLU A 111 -2.16 6.15 -6.80
N GLN A 112 -1.67 4.96 -7.20
CA GLN A 112 -2.32 3.68 -6.93
C GLN A 112 -1.76 2.98 -5.68
N ALA A 113 -0.58 3.37 -5.23
CA ALA A 113 0.05 2.83 -4.02
C ALA A 113 -0.79 3.08 -2.76
N VAL A 114 -1.46 4.23 -2.70
CA VAL A 114 -2.35 4.62 -1.60
C VAL A 114 -3.64 5.23 -2.15
N ILE A 115 -4.70 4.43 -2.14
CA ILE A 115 -6.04 4.83 -2.56
C ILE A 115 -6.74 5.56 -1.39
N LEU A 116 -6.34 6.81 -1.15
CA LEU A 116 -7.04 7.73 -0.24
C LEU A 116 -7.59 8.93 -1.04
N PRO A 117 -8.67 9.60 -0.57
CA PRO A 117 -8.95 10.98 -0.97
C PRO A 117 -7.72 11.87 -0.66
N SER A 118 -7.60 13.04 -1.27
CA SER A 118 -6.43 13.94 -1.08
C SER A 118 -6.81 15.25 -0.39
N ASP A 119 -7.87 15.22 0.41
CA ASP A 119 -8.56 16.42 0.86
C ASP A 119 -8.11 16.90 2.24
N CYS A 120 -7.15 16.20 2.86
CA CYS A 120 -6.54 16.62 4.13
C CYS A 120 -5.01 16.50 4.11
N GLY A 121 -4.35 17.18 5.05
CA GLY A 121 -2.88 17.23 5.15
C GLY A 121 -2.25 15.86 5.33
N GLU A 122 -2.82 15.00 6.17
CA GLU A 122 -2.35 13.63 6.37
C GLU A 122 -2.38 12.82 5.09
N GLN A 123 -3.52 12.81 4.39
CA GLN A 123 -3.69 12.03 3.17
C GLN A 123 -2.78 12.51 2.04
N ALA A 124 -2.59 13.83 1.91
CA ALA A 124 -1.66 14.41 0.96
C ALA A 124 -0.23 13.92 1.22
N THR A 125 0.20 13.88 2.49
CA THR A 125 1.49 13.32 2.89
C THR A 125 1.57 11.81 2.67
N SER A 126 0.55 11.04 3.05
CA SER A 126 0.56 9.58 2.93
C SER A 126 0.65 9.06 1.50
N LYS A 127 0.21 9.84 0.49
CA LYS A 127 0.46 9.51 -0.92
C LYS A 127 1.90 9.75 -1.36
N LEU A 128 2.59 10.70 -0.75
CA LEU A 128 3.98 11.04 -1.07
C LEU A 128 4.96 9.99 -0.54
N VAL A 129 4.77 9.54 0.71
CA VAL A 129 5.77 8.71 1.42
C VAL A 129 6.15 7.42 0.67
N PRO A 130 5.19 6.57 0.22
CA PRO A 130 5.49 5.33 -0.51
C PRO A 130 6.30 5.57 -1.77
N ALA A 131 5.85 6.54 -2.58
CA ALA A 131 6.47 6.88 -3.85
C ALA A 131 7.89 7.44 -3.66
N LEU A 132 8.11 8.21 -2.59
CA LEU A 132 9.43 8.75 -2.26
C LEU A 132 10.44 7.64 -1.92
N TYR A 133 10.09 6.73 -1.01
CA TYR A 133 11.00 5.63 -0.64
C TYR A 133 11.22 4.64 -1.78
N ALA A 134 10.18 4.36 -2.55
CA ALA A 134 10.32 3.54 -3.74
C ALA A 134 11.28 4.20 -4.76
N TYR A 135 11.13 5.49 -5.01
CA TYR A 135 12.02 6.23 -5.89
C TYR A 135 13.49 6.25 -5.40
N GLU A 136 13.72 6.42 -4.10
CA GLU A 136 15.06 6.37 -3.51
C GLU A 136 15.74 5.01 -3.76
N TYR A 137 14.98 3.91 -3.65
CA TYR A 137 15.46 2.58 -3.99
C TYR A 137 15.86 2.45 -5.47
N PHE A 138 15.04 2.90 -6.42
CA PHE A 138 15.40 2.80 -7.85
C PHE A 138 16.57 3.71 -8.23
N LYS A 139 16.65 4.90 -7.61
CA LYS A 139 17.81 5.79 -7.79
C LYS A 139 19.09 5.10 -7.33
N THR A 140 19.04 4.39 -6.21
CA THR A 140 20.19 3.65 -5.65
C THR A 140 20.56 2.43 -6.51
N THR A 141 19.57 1.71 -7.05
CA THR A 141 19.79 0.53 -7.91
C THR A 141 20.06 0.86 -9.38
N LYS A 142 20.04 2.14 -9.77
CA LYS A 142 20.23 2.64 -11.15
C LYS A 142 19.23 2.05 -12.16
N ARG A 143 17.99 1.82 -11.73
CA ARG A 143 16.92 1.16 -12.51
C ARG A 143 15.79 2.10 -12.96
N VAL A 144 15.94 3.42 -12.84
CA VAL A 144 14.88 4.40 -13.19
C VAL A 144 14.99 4.81 -14.67
N SER A 145 13.91 4.70 -15.45
CA SER A 145 13.83 5.30 -16.79
C SER A 145 13.71 6.83 -16.72
N ILE A 146 14.07 7.55 -17.79
CA ILE A 146 13.95 9.02 -17.82
C ILE A 146 12.48 9.46 -17.67
N SER A 147 11.56 8.71 -18.28
CA SER A 147 10.11 8.99 -18.19
C SER A 147 9.61 8.83 -16.75
N ASP A 148 9.91 7.71 -16.10
CA ASP A 148 9.48 7.43 -14.72
C ASP A 148 10.04 8.47 -13.75
N LYS A 149 11.31 8.87 -13.95
CA LYS A 149 11.92 9.95 -13.17
C LYS A 149 11.14 11.26 -13.31
N THR A 150 10.80 11.64 -14.54
CA THR A 150 10.10 12.91 -14.82
C THR A 150 8.71 12.91 -14.18
N ASN A 151 7.97 11.81 -14.32
CA ASN A 151 6.64 11.65 -13.73
C ASN A 151 6.69 11.66 -12.20
N ALA A 152 7.62 10.93 -11.59
CA ALA A 152 7.80 10.90 -10.14
C ALA A 152 8.14 12.28 -9.56
N LEU A 153 9.07 13.02 -10.20
CA LEU A 153 9.43 14.36 -9.75
C LEU A 153 8.26 15.35 -9.83
N ALA A 154 7.48 15.31 -10.93
CA ALA A 154 6.28 16.12 -11.07
C ALA A 154 5.24 15.79 -9.98
N PHE A 155 5.05 14.50 -9.68
CA PHE A 155 4.19 14.05 -8.59
C PHE A 155 4.66 14.57 -7.22
N PHE A 156 5.96 14.47 -6.92
CA PHE A 156 6.53 14.94 -5.64
C PHE A 156 6.38 16.45 -5.48
N GLN A 157 6.62 17.24 -6.53
CA GLN A 157 6.44 18.69 -6.49
C GLN A 157 4.98 19.07 -6.23
N LYS A 158 4.04 18.40 -6.92
CA LYS A 158 2.60 18.62 -6.70
C LYS A 158 2.17 18.26 -5.27
N ALA A 159 2.68 17.14 -4.75
CA ALA A 159 2.41 16.71 -3.38
C ALA A 159 2.98 17.71 -2.35
N TYR A 160 4.21 18.20 -2.56
CA TYR A 160 4.82 19.21 -1.70
C TYR A 160 3.98 20.49 -1.65
N CYS A 161 3.58 21.03 -2.80
CA CYS A 161 2.69 22.21 -2.87
C CYS A 161 1.37 21.96 -2.13
N LYS A 162 0.80 20.76 -2.23
CA LYS A 162 -0.44 20.40 -1.53
C LYS A 162 -0.25 20.33 -0.01
N ILE A 163 0.84 19.75 0.47
CA ILE A 163 1.18 19.65 1.89
C ILE A 163 1.34 21.05 2.52
N LEU A 164 1.99 21.99 1.81
CA LEU A 164 2.20 23.35 2.29
C LEU A 164 0.90 24.12 2.55
N GLN A 165 -0.22 23.76 1.90
CA GLN A 165 -1.52 24.39 2.16
C GLN A 165 -1.99 24.20 3.62
N TYR A 166 -1.47 23.20 4.31
CA TYR A 166 -1.86 22.85 5.68
C TYR A 166 -0.86 23.32 6.75
N ARG A 167 0.20 24.01 6.33
CA ARG A 167 1.23 24.60 7.20
C ARG A 167 0.70 25.87 7.88
N LYS A 168 1.02 26.04 9.15
CA LYS A 168 0.73 27.24 9.95
C LYS A 168 1.94 28.17 10.03
N TYR A 169 1.71 29.39 10.52
CA TYR A 169 2.73 30.42 10.65
C TYR A 169 3.88 30.03 11.61
N ASP A 170 3.59 29.24 12.64
CA ASP A 170 4.58 28.73 13.59
C ASP A 170 5.41 27.54 13.06
N GLY A 171 5.15 27.09 11.82
CA GLY A 171 5.81 25.95 11.19
C GLY A 171 5.14 24.60 11.45
N SER A 172 4.07 24.56 12.24
CA SER A 172 3.29 23.34 12.50
C SER A 172 2.35 22.97 11.35
N PHE A 173 1.86 21.73 11.34
CA PHE A 173 0.91 21.23 10.34
C PHE A 173 -0.39 20.77 10.98
N SER A 174 -1.48 20.99 10.25
CA SER A 174 -2.85 20.65 10.66
C SER A 174 -3.51 19.72 9.64
N ILE A 175 -4.49 18.92 10.08
CA ILE A 175 -5.21 18.03 9.17
C ILE A 175 -6.06 18.83 8.17
N TYR A 176 -6.66 19.94 8.63
CA TYR A 176 -7.41 20.91 7.84
C TYR A 176 -6.99 22.32 8.24
N THR A 177 -7.06 23.26 7.30
CA THR A 177 -6.64 24.66 7.50
C THR A 177 -7.33 25.36 8.66
N HIS A 178 -8.59 25.02 8.96
CA HIS A 178 -9.38 25.61 10.04
C HIS A 178 -9.18 24.91 11.41
N ARG A 179 -8.42 23.81 11.47
CA ARG A 179 -8.20 23.04 12.69
C ARG A 179 -6.87 23.44 13.36
N PRO A 180 -6.72 23.19 14.67
CA PRO A 180 -5.43 23.29 15.33
C PRO A 180 -4.45 22.25 14.76
N SER A 181 -3.17 22.56 14.88
CA SER A 181 -2.10 21.64 14.51
C SER A 181 -1.96 20.52 15.51
N THR A 182 -1.41 19.39 15.06
CA THR A 182 -1.06 18.27 15.93
C THR A 182 0.44 18.01 15.86
N LEU A 183 1.01 17.62 17.00
CA LEU A 183 2.44 17.34 17.07
C LEU A 183 2.78 16.12 16.21
N TRP A 184 1.92 15.10 16.24
CA TRP A 184 2.09 13.90 15.43
C TRP A 184 2.14 14.21 13.92
N LEU A 185 1.17 14.96 13.39
CA LEU A 185 1.11 15.25 11.95
C LEU A 185 2.28 16.14 11.54
N THR A 186 2.63 17.12 12.37
CA THR A 186 3.81 17.97 12.13
C THR A 186 5.07 17.12 12.00
N ALA A 187 5.30 16.19 12.93
CA ALA A 187 6.45 15.29 12.85
C ALA A 187 6.41 14.38 11.61
N TYR A 188 5.24 13.83 11.27
CA TYR A 188 5.09 12.97 10.10
C TYR A 188 5.41 13.71 8.80
N VAL A 189 4.92 14.95 8.64
CA VAL A 189 5.22 15.81 7.50
C VAL A 189 6.70 16.16 7.47
N ILE A 190 7.25 16.66 8.57
CA ILE A 190 8.65 17.12 8.63
C ILE A 190 9.62 15.96 8.36
N ARG A 191 9.40 14.80 8.99
CA ARG A 191 10.16 13.57 8.71
C ARG A 191 10.17 13.23 7.22
N THR A 192 9.00 13.29 6.58
CA THR A 192 8.85 13.03 5.14
C THR A 192 9.61 14.05 4.29
N LEU A 193 9.49 15.34 4.62
CA LEU A 193 10.14 16.42 3.86
C LEU A 193 11.67 16.39 4.00
N CYS A 194 12.19 16.04 5.17
CA CYS A 194 13.64 15.82 5.37
C CYS A 194 14.16 14.75 4.40
N GLN A 195 13.46 13.62 4.27
CA GLN A 195 13.84 12.56 3.33
C GLN A 195 13.64 13.00 1.87
N ALA A 196 12.63 13.82 1.59
CA ALA A 196 12.34 14.33 0.25
C ALA A 196 13.45 15.22 -0.33
N THR A 197 14.28 15.85 0.52
CA THR A 197 15.41 16.71 0.09
C THR A 197 16.42 15.99 -0.80
N LYS A 198 16.54 14.65 -0.69
CA LYS A 198 17.40 13.83 -1.55
C LYS A 198 16.93 13.76 -3.01
N VAL A 199 15.68 14.14 -3.26
CA VAL A 199 14.96 13.88 -4.51
C VAL A 199 14.43 15.17 -5.14
N ILE A 200 13.83 16.06 -4.35
CA ILE A 200 13.31 17.35 -4.79
C ILE A 200 13.87 18.49 -3.91
N MET A 201 13.91 19.69 -4.46
CA MET A 201 14.25 20.87 -3.67
C MET A 201 13.12 21.21 -2.70
N ILE A 202 13.44 21.26 -1.41
CA ILE A 202 12.54 21.67 -0.33
C ILE A 202 13.13 22.94 0.29
N ASP A 203 12.26 23.88 0.64
CA ASP A 203 12.67 25.08 1.37
C ASP A 203 13.12 24.68 2.79
N GLU A 204 14.39 24.92 3.12
CA GLU A 204 14.98 24.60 4.42
C GLU A 204 14.22 25.27 5.58
N ASN A 205 13.63 26.44 5.36
CA ASN A 205 12.83 27.12 6.39
C ASN A 205 11.58 26.31 6.77
N VAL A 206 10.98 25.58 5.83
CA VAL A 206 9.82 24.71 6.11
C VAL A 206 10.22 23.60 7.09
N ILE A 207 11.38 22.99 6.87
CA ILE A 207 11.89 21.91 7.74
C ILE A 207 12.33 22.47 9.10
N THR A 208 13.17 23.49 9.10
CA THR A 208 13.78 24.03 10.34
C THR A 208 12.75 24.66 11.28
N SER A 209 11.73 25.36 10.75
CA SER A 209 10.63 25.88 11.56
C SER A 209 9.77 24.76 12.18
N GLY A 210 9.46 23.70 11.44
CA GLY A 210 8.73 22.56 11.96
C GLY A 210 9.52 21.78 13.03
N LEU A 211 10.82 21.59 12.85
CA LEU A 211 11.70 21.01 13.88
C LEU A 211 11.77 21.89 15.14
N ARG A 212 11.79 23.22 14.98
CA ARG A 212 11.73 24.16 16.11
C ARG A 212 10.41 24.06 16.86
N TYR A 213 9.29 23.99 16.14
CA TYR A 213 7.97 23.78 16.74
C TYR A 213 7.91 22.46 17.53
N ILE A 214 8.39 21.36 16.95
CA ILE A 214 8.45 20.06 17.65
C ILE A 214 9.24 20.21 18.94
N ALA A 215 10.45 20.79 18.88
CA ALA A 215 11.30 20.97 20.05
C ALA A 215 10.67 21.87 21.14
N SER A 216 9.91 22.91 20.75
CA SER A 216 9.23 23.79 21.72
C SER A 216 8.06 23.12 22.45
N GLU A 217 7.50 22.06 21.88
CA GLU A 217 6.40 21.28 22.49
C GLU A 217 6.91 20.17 23.42
N GLN A 218 8.23 20.04 23.61
CA GLN A 218 8.80 19.06 24.54
C GLN A 218 8.58 19.47 26.00
N ARG A 219 8.09 18.53 26.81
CA ARG A 219 7.89 18.71 28.25
C ARG A 219 9.22 18.70 29.01
N GLY A 220 9.20 19.18 30.25
CA GLY A 220 10.38 19.22 31.13
C GLY A 220 10.97 17.83 31.46
N ASP A 221 10.14 16.79 31.45
CA ASP A 221 10.56 15.38 31.64
C ASP A 221 11.13 14.75 30.35
N GLY A 222 11.15 15.48 29.23
CA GLY A 222 11.62 15.02 27.93
C GLY A 222 10.56 14.33 27.07
N GLY A 223 9.35 14.14 27.59
CA GLY A 223 8.24 13.53 26.87
C GLY A 223 7.55 14.50 25.92
N PHE A 224 6.77 13.93 24.99
CA PHE A 224 5.90 14.66 24.08
C PHE A 224 4.46 14.17 24.23
N THR A 225 3.51 15.09 24.19
CA THR A 225 2.07 14.82 24.28
C THR A 225 1.34 15.68 23.28
N ASP A 226 0.40 15.12 22.52
CA ASP A 226 -0.43 15.91 21.62
C ASP A 226 -1.54 16.60 22.41
N LYS A 227 -1.73 17.90 22.19
CA LYS A 227 -2.75 18.70 22.89
C LYS A 227 -4.16 18.47 22.33
N GLN A 228 -4.25 17.86 21.16
CA GLN A 228 -5.49 17.69 20.41
C GLN A 228 -5.75 16.20 20.15
N SER A 229 -7.02 15.80 20.15
CA SER A 229 -7.40 14.46 19.71
C SER A 229 -6.95 14.28 18.26
N VAL A 230 -6.16 13.23 18.01
CA VAL A 230 -5.69 12.90 16.66
C VAL A 230 -6.72 11.95 16.05
N TRP A 231 -7.59 12.48 15.20
CA TRP A 231 -8.76 11.77 14.66
C TRP A 231 -8.37 10.55 13.80
N HIS A 232 -7.12 10.53 13.31
CA HIS A 232 -6.55 9.51 12.44
C HIS A 232 -5.22 8.96 12.94
N SER A 233 -4.99 8.99 14.26
CA SER A 233 -3.71 8.74 14.96
C SER A 233 -3.00 7.40 14.68
N ARG A 234 -3.59 6.52 13.87
CA ARG A 234 -3.25 5.11 13.72
C ARG A 234 -1.90 4.82 13.00
N LEU A 235 -1.05 5.83 12.75
CA LEU A 235 0.26 5.72 12.09
C LEU A 235 1.43 5.56 13.07
N VAL A 236 1.23 5.83 14.37
CA VAL A 236 2.22 5.55 15.43
C VAL A 236 1.85 4.24 16.12
N GLY A 237 1.86 3.12 15.40
CA GLY A 237 1.66 1.80 16.00
C GLY A 237 0.51 1.73 17.01
N ASP A 238 0.71 0.93 18.04
CA ASP A 238 -0.14 0.89 19.23
C ASP A 238 0.11 2.15 20.07
N LEU A 239 -0.69 3.19 19.82
CA LEU A 239 -0.58 4.50 20.49
C LEU A 239 -0.85 4.45 22.00
N ASP A 240 -1.35 3.33 22.51
CA ASP A 240 -1.56 3.12 23.92
C ASP A 240 -0.23 2.94 24.69
N HIS A 241 0.89 2.74 23.97
CA HIS A 241 2.19 2.67 24.60
C HIS A 241 2.64 4.06 25.13
N PRO A 242 2.96 4.21 26.43
CA PRO A 242 3.24 5.51 27.07
C PRO A 242 4.37 6.32 26.42
N ALA A 243 5.35 5.65 25.81
CA ALA A 243 6.46 6.28 25.10
C ALA A 243 6.25 6.47 23.59
N ALA A 244 5.14 6.03 22.99
CA ALA A 244 5.00 5.93 21.53
C ALA A 244 5.19 7.27 20.81
N LEU A 245 4.48 8.32 21.25
CA LEU A 245 4.59 9.64 20.63
C LEU A 245 6.01 10.21 20.78
N THR A 246 6.61 10.08 21.97
CA THR A 246 7.98 10.53 22.22
C THR A 246 8.99 9.77 21.37
N ALA A 247 8.85 8.45 21.21
CA ALA A 247 9.69 7.63 20.34
C ALA A 247 9.57 8.08 18.88
N TYR A 248 8.35 8.39 18.42
CA TYR A 248 8.11 8.92 17.08
C TYR A 248 8.75 10.30 16.85
N MET A 249 8.68 11.20 17.84
CA MET A 249 9.40 12.48 17.80
C MET A 249 10.90 12.27 17.75
N LEU A 250 11.44 11.37 18.57
CA LEU A 250 12.86 11.04 18.56
C LEU A 250 13.31 10.51 17.19
N ILE A 251 12.56 9.59 16.58
CA ILE A 251 12.84 9.09 15.21
C ILE A 251 12.89 10.27 14.23
N THR A 252 11.90 11.16 14.27
CA THR A 252 11.85 12.34 13.39
C THR A 252 13.07 13.25 13.56
N LEU A 253 13.44 13.56 14.82
CA LEU A 253 14.59 14.40 15.13
C LEU A 253 15.92 13.75 14.74
N GLN A 254 16.04 12.43 14.83
CA GLN A 254 17.24 11.70 14.43
C GLN A 254 17.36 11.60 12.91
N GLU A 255 16.31 11.14 12.21
CA GLU A 255 16.34 10.99 10.76
C GLU A 255 16.53 12.33 10.04
N CYS A 256 15.87 13.41 10.47
CA CYS A 256 16.13 14.74 9.91
C CYS A 256 17.56 15.22 10.19
N GLY A 257 18.12 14.85 11.35
CA GLY A 257 19.51 15.16 11.68
C GLY A 257 20.51 14.45 10.78
N ASP A 258 20.24 13.18 10.44
CA ASP A 258 21.05 12.41 9.48
C ASP A 258 21.03 13.05 8.07
N GLU A 259 19.97 13.79 7.73
CA GLU A 259 19.86 14.59 6.49
C GLU A 259 20.45 16.01 6.59
N GLY A 260 21.11 16.34 7.70
CA GLY A 260 21.74 17.66 7.92
C GLY A 260 20.85 18.71 8.60
N PHE A 261 19.58 18.40 8.91
CA PHE A 261 18.67 19.31 9.61
C PHE A 261 18.72 19.06 11.11
N ASN A 262 19.69 19.69 11.77
CA ASN A 262 19.91 19.49 13.20
C ASN A 262 18.89 20.22 14.07
N ALA A 263 18.06 19.44 14.76
CA ALA A 263 17.35 19.90 15.95
C ALA A 263 18.26 19.88 17.20
N SER A 264 17.82 20.53 18.28
CA SER A 264 18.55 20.62 19.56
C SER A 264 19.03 19.25 20.06
N ALA A 265 20.36 19.10 20.26
CA ALA A 265 20.97 17.87 20.79
C ALA A 265 20.40 17.50 22.17
N LEU A 266 20.13 18.51 23.00
CA LEU A 266 19.50 18.34 24.31
C LEU A 266 18.08 17.76 24.18
N SER A 267 17.31 18.21 23.18
CA SER A 267 15.95 17.69 22.95
C SER A 267 15.98 16.20 22.57
N LYS A 268 16.90 15.80 21.68
CA LYS A 268 17.11 14.40 21.31
C LYS A 268 17.51 13.53 22.52
N GLN A 269 18.43 14.02 23.35
CA GLN A 269 18.90 13.31 24.54
C GLN A 269 17.78 13.12 25.58
N ARG A 270 16.98 14.17 25.84
CA ARG A 270 15.84 14.11 26.76
C ARG A 270 14.77 13.15 26.26
N ALA A 271 14.44 13.19 24.97
CA ALA A 271 13.49 12.26 24.36
C ALA A 271 13.97 10.81 24.44
N ALA A 272 15.25 10.55 24.14
CA ALA A 272 15.84 9.21 24.27
C ALA A 272 15.82 8.69 25.71
N SER A 273 16.07 9.57 26.69
CA SER A 273 16.00 9.24 28.12
C SER A 273 14.56 8.91 28.55
N PHE A 274 13.59 9.71 28.09
CA PHE A 274 12.18 9.48 28.37
C PHE A 274 11.71 8.13 27.81
N VAL A 275 12.00 7.84 26.53
CA VAL A 275 11.63 6.57 25.88
C VAL A 275 12.23 5.40 26.65
N LYS A 276 13.52 5.46 27.00
CA LYS A 276 14.16 4.41 27.79
C LYS A 276 13.49 4.18 29.15
N GLN A 277 13.11 5.25 29.86
CA GLN A 277 12.51 5.14 31.20
C GLN A 277 11.07 4.61 31.17
N HIS A 278 10.36 4.81 30.05
CA HIS A 278 8.95 4.47 29.88
C HIS A 278 8.74 3.27 28.93
N THR A 279 9.79 2.50 28.68
CA THR A 279 9.73 1.21 27.99
C THR A 279 10.23 0.13 28.93
N ARG A 280 9.44 -0.93 29.11
CA ARG A 280 9.65 -2.03 30.05
C ARG A 280 9.52 -3.37 29.34
N GLN A 281 10.11 -4.40 29.94
CA GLN A 281 9.86 -5.77 29.51
C GLN A 281 8.37 -6.10 29.72
N GLY A 282 7.73 -6.70 28.71
CA GLY A 282 6.30 -7.03 28.72
C GLY A 282 5.38 -5.94 28.14
N ASP A 283 5.92 -4.80 27.70
CA ASP A 283 5.17 -3.83 26.91
C ASP A 283 4.72 -4.44 25.56
N SER A 284 3.74 -3.79 24.89
CA SER A 284 3.21 -4.32 23.64
C SER A 284 4.32 -4.46 22.58
N PRO A 285 4.34 -5.55 21.78
CA PRO A 285 5.41 -5.80 20.82
C PRO A 285 5.61 -4.66 19.80
N GLY A 286 4.52 -3.98 19.41
CA GLY A 286 4.58 -2.79 18.56
C GLY A 286 5.24 -1.59 19.25
N GLY A 287 4.95 -1.38 20.54
CA GLY A 287 5.63 -0.37 21.37
C GLY A 287 7.11 -0.65 21.52
N LEU A 288 7.48 -1.91 21.78
CA LEU A 288 8.88 -2.36 21.84
C LEU A 288 9.60 -2.14 20.51
N ALA A 289 8.98 -2.48 19.38
CA ALA A 289 9.57 -2.29 18.05
C ALA A 289 9.84 -0.81 17.74
N LEU A 290 8.87 0.05 18.04
CA LEU A 290 8.99 1.50 17.86
C LEU A 290 10.08 2.10 18.76
N ALA A 291 10.10 1.72 20.04
CA ALA A 291 11.09 2.19 21.01
C ALA A 291 12.50 1.71 20.67
N ALA A 292 12.64 0.43 20.29
CA ALA A 292 13.92 -0.14 19.84
C ALA A 292 14.47 0.65 18.65
N TYR A 293 13.65 0.92 17.63
CA TYR A 293 14.06 1.70 16.48
C TYR A 293 14.53 3.11 16.85
N ALA A 294 13.73 3.82 17.66
CA ALA A 294 14.03 5.17 18.10
C ALA A 294 15.35 5.24 18.91
N LEU A 295 15.55 4.30 19.83
CA LEU A 295 16.76 4.22 20.65
C LEU A 295 17.99 3.78 19.85
N SER A 296 17.82 2.92 18.84
CA SER A 296 18.86 2.53 17.88
C SER A 296 19.34 3.69 17.02
N LEU A 297 18.42 4.51 16.49
CA LEU A 297 18.77 5.75 15.79
C LEU A 297 19.54 6.70 16.70
N ALA A 298 19.10 6.86 17.94
CA ALA A 298 19.73 7.74 18.92
C ALA A 298 21.04 7.18 19.52
N LYS A 299 21.44 5.95 19.20
CA LYS A 299 22.56 5.23 19.83
C LYS A 299 22.46 5.26 21.37
N SER A 300 21.24 5.18 21.90
CA SER A 300 20.98 5.36 23.33
C SER A 300 21.57 4.22 24.19
N PRO A 301 22.15 4.52 25.36
CA PRO A 301 22.58 3.48 26.31
C PRO A 301 21.38 2.68 26.83
N GLY A 302 21.40 1.36 26.68
CA GLY A 302 20.29 0.47 27.09
C GLY A 302 19.33 0.08 25.98
N ARG A 303 19.55 0.56 24.73
CA ARG A 303 18.79 0.09 23.55
C ARG A 303 18.85 -1.43 23.38
N GLN A 304 19.96 -2.06 23.77
CA GLN A 304 20.15 -3.50 23.64
C GLN A 304 19.15 -4.30 24.45
N ASN A 305 18.75 -3.81 25.64
CA ASN A 305 17.74 -4.47 26.45
C ASN A 305 16.37 -4.43 25.75
N VAL A 306 16.01 -3.28 25.16
CA VAL A 306 14.75 -3.12 24.43
C VAL A 306 14.73 -3.98 23.16
N ILE A 307 15.87 -4.07 22.45
CA ILE A 307 16.04 -4.97 21.30
C ILE A 307 15.88 -6.43 21.74
N GLN A 308 16.45 -6.81 22.88
CA GLN A 308 16.29 -8.16 23.40
C GLN A 308 14.81 -8.47 23.73
N TRP A 309 14.10 -7.56 24.40
CA TRP A 309 12.66 -7.72 24.68
C TRP A 309 11.84 -7.80 23.39
N LEU A 310 12.22 -7.04 22.36
CA LEU A 310 11.61 -7.13 21.04
C LEU A 310 11.86 -8.52 20.42
N GLU A 311 13.11 -9.02 20.44
CA GLU A 311 13.47 -10.35 19.93
C GLU A 311 12.71 -11.48 20.67
N GLU A 312 12.52 -11.34 21.98
CA GLU A 312 11.71 -12.26 22.81
C GLU A 312 10.22 -12.28 22.41
N SER A 313 9.71 -11.19 21.82
CA SER A 313 8.33 -11.08 21.36
C SER A 313 8.09 -11.61 19.94
N VAL A 314 9.15 -11.97 19.20
CA VAL A 314 9.05 -12.39 17.79
C VAL A 314 8.38 -13.75 17.67
N HIS A 315 7.39 -13.84 16.79
CA HIS A 315 6.74 -15.09 16.42
C HIS A 315 7.36 -15.68 15.16
N LEU A 316 7.55 -17.01 15.17
CA LEU A 316 7.96 -17.79 14.00
C LEU A 316 6.72 -18.42 13.37
N ASP A 317 6.45 -18.06 12.12
CA ASP A 317 5.33 -18.53 11.32
C ASP A 317 5.87 -19.26 10.08
N GLN A 318 5.94 -20.59 10.15
CA GLN A 318 6.35 -21.45 9.03
C GLN A 318 7.70 -21.05 8.39
N GLY A 319 8.68 -20.68 9.24
CA GLY A 319 10.02 -20.27 8.82
C GLY A 319 10.19 -18.78 8.61
N ASP A 320 9.09 -18.02 8.49
CA ASP A 320 9.14 -16.56 8.43
C ASP A 320 8.95 -15.96 9.83
N ARG A 321 9.51 -14.78 10.10
CA ARG A 321 9.43 -14.12 11.41
C ARG A 321 8.55 -12.88 11.36
N HIS A 322 7.85 -12.59 12.44
CA HIS A 322 7.11 -11.33 12.55
C HIS A 322 6.96 -10.89 13.99
N VAL A 323 6.68 -9.60 14.16
CA VAL A 323 6.29 -9.06 15.45
C VAL A 323 4.77 -9.08 15.55
N PRO A 324 4.19 -9.77 16.54
CA PRO A 324 2.75 -9.90 16.67
C PRO A 324 2.10 -8.58 17.11
N GLY A 325 0.84 -8.38 16.74
CA GLY A 325 0.02 -7.26 17.18
C GLY A 325 -1.47 -7.64 17.19
N ASN A 326 -2.30 -6.76 17.75
CA ASN A 326 -3.75 -7.02 17.90
C ASN A 326 -4.52 -7.15 16.57
N SER A 327 -3.89 -6.82 15.45
CA SER A 327 -4.41 -7.02 14.10
C SER A 327 -3.26 -7.17 13.11
N ASP A 328 -3.52 -7.71 11.92
CA ASP A 328 -2.53 -7.78 10.83
C ASP A 328 -1.90 -6.42 10.51
N VAL A 329 -2.68 -5.34 10.62
CA VAL A 329 -2.21 -3.97 10.36
C VAL A 329 -1.14 -3.58 11.40
N TYR A 330 -1.38 -3.90 12.68
CA TYR A 330 -0.40 -3.63 13.74
C TYR A 330 0.80 -4.55 13.66
N SER A 331 0.62 -5.83 13.33
CA SER A 331 1.72 -6.77 13.12
C SER A 331 2.62 -6.31 11.96
N ALA A 332 2.05 -5.82 10.86
CA ALA A 332 2.80 -5.28 9.72
C ALA A 332 3.60 -4.02 10.10
N GLN A 333 3.01 -3.10 10.86
CA GLN A 333 3.72 -1.91 11.36
C GLN A 333 4.84 -2.27 12.32
N ALA A 334 4.58 -3.12 13.31
CA ALA A 334 5.57 -3.57 14.30
C ALA A 334 6.73 -4.30 13.62
N THR A 335 6.43 -5.19 12.67
CA THR A 335 7.43 -5.90 11.87
C THR A 335 8.26 -4.93 11.03
N SER A 336 7.65 -3.88 10.47
CA SER A 336 8.38 -2.85 9.71
C SER A 336 9.39 -2.10 10.59
N TYR A 337 9.00 -1.70 11.81
CA TYR A 337 9.92 -1.09 12.77
C TYR A 337 11.02 -2.05 13.22
N ALA A 338 10.71 -3.33 13.42
CA ALA A 338 11.70 -4.35 13.75
C ALA A 338 12.73 -4.54 12.63
N ILE A 339 12.30 -4.64 11.36
CA ILE A 339 13.20 -4.70 10.20
C ILE A 339 14.14 -3.48 10.20
N MET A 340 13.60 -2.26 10.35
CA MET A 340 14.42 -1.06 10.36
C MET A 340 15.39 -1.00 11.55
N THR A 341 14.99 -1.52 12.71
CA THR A 341 15.84 -1.67 13.90
C THR A 341 16.98 -2.64 13.65
N PHE A 342 16.69 -3.84 13.15
CA PHE A 342 17.68 -4.88 12.91
C PHE A 342 18.67 -4.49 11.80
N ILE A 343 18.22 -3.77 10.76
CA ILE A 343 19.11 -3.14 9.77
C ILE A 343 20.05 -2.13 10.46
N LYS A 344 19.52 -1.28 11.34
CA LYS A 344 20.32 -0.24 12.03
C LYS A 344 21.36 -0.85 12.97
N GLU A 345 21.03 -1.98 13.61
CA GLU A 345 21.93 -2.73 14.49
C GLU A 345 22.80 -3.76 13.74
N LEU A 346 22.75 -3.77 12.40
CA LEU A 346 23.58 -4.62 11.54
C LEU A 346 23.46 -6.12 11.88
N LYS A 347 22.24 -6.58 12.19
CA LYS A 347 21.94 -8.00 12.35
C LYS A 347 22.15 -8.75 11.04
N ASP A 348 22.28 -10.07 11.14
CA ASP A 348 22.49 -10.94 9.98
C ASP A 348 21.39 -10.76 8.90
N VAL A 349 21.80 -10.81 7.63
CA VAL A 349 20.89 -10.57 6.49
C VAL A 349 19.82 -11.64 6.42
N ASP A 350 20.14 -12.92 6.63
CA ASP A 350 19.17 -14.01 6.58
C ASP A 350 18.16 -13.87 7.73
N TYR A 351 18.61 -13.44 8.91
CA TYR A 351 17.72 -13.12 10.02
C TYR A 351 16.68 -12.06 9.62
N ILE A 352 17.11 -10.94 9.02
CA ILE A 352 16.20 -9.87 8.58
C ILE A 352 15.31 -10.32 7.41
N THR A 353 15.86 -11.14 6.50
CA THR A 353 15.15 -11.69 5.33
C THR A 353 13.87 -12.42 5.76
N SER A 354 13.91 -13.18 6.85
CA SER A 354 12.73 -13.90 7.36
C SER A 354 11.56 -12.96 7.74
N PHE A 355 11.83 -11.74 8.19
CA PHE A 355 10.79 -10.73 8.46
C PHE A 355 10.28 -10.07 7.18
N VAL A 356 11.20 -9.80 6.25
CA VAL A 356 10.88 -9.22 4.94
C VAL A 356 9.98 -10.16 4.13
N GLN A 357 10.24 -11.46 4.17
CA GLN A 357 9.42 -12.47 3.51
C GLN A 357 8.00 -12.51 4.09
N TRP A 358 7.88 -12.52 5.43
CA TRP A 358 6.58 -12.46 6.09
C TRP A 358 5.75 -11.23 5.67
N LEU A 359 6.42 -10.07 5.58
CA LEU A 359 5.80 -8.80 5.22
C LEU A 359 5.42 -8.75 3.73
N SER A 360 6.30 -9.24 2.86
CA SER A 360 6.11 -9.25 1.41
C SER A 360 4.93 -10.13 0.98
N LYS A 361 4.69 -11.25 1.68
CA LYS A 361 3.52 -12.11 1.43
C LYS A 361 2.17 -11.43 1.67
N ARG A 362 2.15 -10.35 2.47
CA ARG A 362 0.92 -9.62 2.82
C ARG A 362 0.69 -8.41 1.93
N ILE A 363 1.72 -7.93 1.24
CA ILE A 363 1.59 -6.83 0.29
C ILE A 363 0.91 -7.38 -0.97
N SER A 364 -0.15 -6.70 -1.42
CA SER A 364 -0.81 -7.05 -2.67
C SER A 364 0.15 -6.87 -3.86
N PRO A 365 -0.08 -7.55 -5.00
CA PRO A 365 0.70 -7.33 -6.21
C PRO A 365 0.73 -5.87 -6.69
N LYS A 366 -0.26 -5.06 -6.29
CA LYS A 366 -0.33 -3.62 -6.57
C LYS A 366 0.54 -2.76 -5.62
N GLY A 367 1.27 -3.39 -4.70
CA GLY A 367 2.15 -2.73 -3.74
C GLY A 367 1.46 -2.09 -2.54
N SER A 368 0.18 -2.41 -2.29
CA SER A 368 -0.57 -1.92 -1.12
C SER A 368 -0.93 -3.05 -0.15
N LEU A 369 -0.91 -2.73 1.15
CA LEU A 369 -1.47 -3.54 2.24
C LEU A 369 -2.94 -3.16 2.50
N LYS A 370 -3.53 -3.72 3.57
CA LYS A 370 -4.94 -3.53 3.94
C LYS A 370 -5.29 -2.05 4.17
N THR A 371 -4.34 -1.25 4.66
CA THR A 371 -4.56 0.18 4.88
C THR A 371 -3.43 1.00 4.26
N SER A 372 -3.58 2.32 4.21
CA SER A 372 -2.48 3.20 3.80
C SER A 372 -1.32 3.19 4.80
N LYS A 373 -1.57 2.78 6.05
CA LYS A 373 -0.65 2.98 7.18
C LYS A 373 0.42 1.90 7.27
N ASP A 374 -0.03 0.66 7.28
CA ASP A 374 0.81 -0.52 7.12
C ASP A 374 1.54 -0.47 5.76
N THR A 375 0.88 -0.01 4.69
CA THR A 375 1.53 0.21 3.38
C THR A 375 2.74 1.15 3.48
N VAL A 376 2.57 2.33 4.08
CA VAL A 376 3.65 3.34 4.17
C VAL A 376 4.85 2.80 4.95
N MET A 377 4.62 2.20 6.13
CA MET A 377 5.71 1.66 6.97
C MET A 377 6.37 0.44 6.33
N ALA A 378 5.60 -0.45 5.72
CA ALA A 378 6.13 -1.62 5.05
C ALA A 378 7.02 -1.24 3.87
N LEU A 379 6.55 -0.35 3.00
CA LEU A 379 7.34 0.09 1.85
C LEU A 379 8.62 0.81 2.25
N GLN A 380 8.59 1.59 3.34
CA GLN A 380 9.80 2.20 3.91
C GLN A 380 10.79 1.12 4.38
N ALA A 381 10.34 0.13 5.15
CA ALA A 381 11.18 -0.94 5.66
C ALA A 381 11.76 -1.78 4.53
N LEU A 382 10.95 -2.12 3.52
CA LEU A 382 11.35 -2.86 2.35
C LEU A 382 12.36 -2.12 1.48
N ALA A 383 12.18 -0.81 1.25
CA ALA A 383 13.16 0.00 0.52
C ALA A 383 14.52 0.06 1.25
N LYS A 384 14.50 0.23 2.58
CA LYS A 384 15.72 0.18 3.41
C LYS A 384 16.38 -1.20 3.37
N TYR A 385 15.59 -2.27 3.47
CA TYR A 385 16.12 -3.63 3.36
C TYR A 385 16.76 -3.89 2.00
N ALA A 386 16.09 -3.51 0.92
CA ALA A 386 16.56 -3.79 -0.43
C ALA A 386 17.86 -3.04 -0.79
N THR A 387 18.13 -1.91 -0.12
CA THR A 387 19.44 -1.22 -0.20
C THR A 387 20.50 -1.85 0.73
N TYR A 388 20.10 -2.42 1.87
CA TYR A 388 20.96 -3.08 2.83
C TYR A 388 21.45 -4.46 2.36
N ALA A 389 20.53 -5.34 1.95
CA ALA A 389 20.79 -6.75 1.66
C ALA A 389 21.67 -6.99 0.43
N LYS A 390 21.89 -5.97 -0.42
CA LYS A 390 22.71 -6.00 -1.65
C LYS A 390 22.70 -7.39 -2.32
N GLU A 391 21.55 -7.77 -2.85
CA GLU A 391 21.33 -9.19 -3.15
C GLU A 391 22.20 -9.73 -4.30
N ASN A 392 22.81 -10.88 -4.02
CA ASN A 392 23.64 -11.75 -4.85
C ASN A 392 22.84 -12.44 -5.98
N SER A 393 23.57 -13.16 -6.85
CA SER A 393 23.13 -13.85 -8.08
C SER A 393 21.73 -14.51 -8.01
N LEU A 394 20.71 -13.78 -8.48
CA LEU A 394 19.38 -14.33 -8.75
C LEU A 394 19.38 -15.05 -10.10
N ASP A 395 19.04 -16.33 -10.06
CA ASP A 395 18.95 -17.21 -11.21
C ASP A 395 17.90 -18.31 -10.91
N LEU A 396 16.64 -18.07 -11.29
CA LEU A 396 15.55 -19.04 -11.15
C LEU A 396 15.03 -19.48 -12.52
N SER A 397 14.63 -20.74 -12.59
CA SER A 397 13.90 -21.33 -13.71
C SER A 397 12.62 -21.95 -13.17
N CYS A 398 11.47 -21.46 -13.63
CA CYS A 398 10.15 -21.94 -13.23
C CYS A 398 9.46 -22.60 -14.42
N GLU A 399 8.88 -23.77 -14.20
CA GLU A 399 8.03 -24.49 -15.15
C GLU A 399 6.64 -24.61 -14.52
N VAL A 400 5.62 -24.10 -15.23
CA VAL A 400 4.22 -24.13 -14.79
C VAL A 400 3.45 -25.13 -15.65
N THR A 401 2.77 -26.07 -15.01
CA THR A 401 1.94 -27.10 -15.66
C THR A 401 0.61 -27.26 -14.93
N VAL A 402 -0.37 -27.86 -15.60
CA VAL A 402 -1.68 -28.16 -15.03
C VAL A 402 -1.98 -29.66 -15.16
N SER A 403 -2.75 -30.20 -14.23
CA SER A 403 -3.04 -31.64 -14.09
C SER A 403 -3.83 -32.31 -15.24
N ASN A 404 -4.71 -31.60 -15.93
CA ASN A 404 -5.66 -32.12 -16.92
C ASN A 404 -5.19 -31.87 -18.36
N ASN A 405 -4.24 -30.95 -18.56
CA ASN A 405 -3.71 -30.58 -19.86
C ASN A 405 -2.20 -30.74 -19.84
N ARG A 406 -1.76 -31.87 -20.40
CA ARG A 406 -0.34 -32.22 -20.51
C ARG A 406 0.42 -31.35 -21.51
N ASP A 407 -0.29 -30.68 -22.40
CA ASP A 407 0.27 -29.81 -23.43
C ASP A 407 0.48 -28.38 -22.92
N PHE A 408 -0.23 -27.98 -21.86
CA PHE A 408 -0.02 -26.70 -21.20
C PHE A 408 1.30 -26.71 -20.41
N LYS A 409 2.29 -25.99 -20.92
CA LYS A 409 3.60 -25.81 -20.28
C LYS A 409 4.10 -24.39 -20.53
N GLU A 410 4.25 -23.65 -19.44
CA GLU A 410 4.80 -22.29 -19.47
C GLU A 410 6.14 -22.25 -18.74
N TYR A 411 7.11 -21.54 -19.31
CA TYR A 411 8.47 -21.46 -18.78
C TYR A 411 8.83 -20.02 -18.47
N VAL A 412 9.23 -19.76 -17.23
CA VAL A 412 9.66 -18.44 -16.76
C VAL A 412 11.10 -18.50 -16.31
N ARG A 413 11.96 -17.68 -16.93
CA ARG A 413 13.37 -17.56 -16.57
C ARG A 413 13.64 -16.22 -15.91
N ILE A 414 14.04 -16.26 -14.66
CA ILE A 414 14.26 -15.07 -13.83
C ILE A 414 15.75 -14.93 -13.53
N LYS A 415 16.31 -13.80 -13.92
CA LYS A 415 17.67 -13.35 -13.66
C LYS A 415 17.63 -11.99 -12.99
N ARG A 416 18.79 -11.48 -12.57
CA ARG A 416 18.84 -10.18 -11.87
C ARG A 416 18.30 -9.00 -12.68
N HIS A 417 18.44 -9.00 -14.01
CA HIS A 417 18.01 -7.88 -14.86
C HIS A 417 16.50 -7.82 -15.10
N ASN A 418 15.79 -8.96 -15.01
CA ASN A 418 14.33 -9.04 -15.15
C ASN A 418 13.64 -9.42 -13.83
N ALA A 419 14.34 -9.32 -12.70
CA ALA A 419 13.87 -9.77 -11.39
C ALA A 419 12.57 -9.09 -10.95
N SER A 420 12.39 -7.81 -11.31
CA SER A 420 11.24 -7.00 -10.92
C SER A 420 10.06 -7.09 -11.92
N ILE A 421 10.22 -7.83 -13.02
CA ILE A 421 9.18 -8.00 -14.03
C ILE A 421 8.15 -9.03 -13.54
N HIS A 422 6.88 -8.65 -13.60
CA HIS A 422 5.73 -9.53 -13.37
C HIS A 422 5.53 -10.49 -14.55
N ASN A 423 5.71 -11.79 -14.32
CA ASN A 423 5.51 -12.82 -15.33
C ASN A 423 4.13 -13.47 -15.13
N LYS A 424 3.12 -12.87 -15.77
CA LYS A 424 1.72 -13.26 -15.64
C LYS A 424 1.36 -14.37 -16.62
N ILE A 425 0.73 -15.41 -16.10
CA ILE A 425 0.28 -16.59 -16.83
C ILE A 425 -1.20 -16.80 -16.51
N GLU A 426 -2.06 -16.63 -17.52
CA GLU A 426 -3.49 -16.91 -17.39
C GLU A 426 -3.74 -18.42 -17.44
N ILE A 427 -4.48 -18.92 -16.44
CA ILE A 427 -4.90 -20.32 -16.35
C ILE A 427 -6.37 -20.38 -16.75
N ASN A 428 -6.58 -20.60 -18.06
CA ASN A 428 -7.92 -20.54 -18.68
C ASN A 428 -8.73 -21.83 -18.50
N GLU A 429 -8.10 -22.94 -18.10
CA GLU A 429 -8.78 -24.22 -17.97
C GLU A 429 -9.41 -24.41 -16.58
N PRO A 430 -10.71 -24.73 -16.51
CA PRO A 430 -11.39 -24.98 -15.25
C PRO A 430 -11.07 -26.39 -14.71
N GLY A 431 -10.86 -26.48 -13.38
CA GLY A 431 -11.04 -27.76 -12.66
C GLY A 431 -9.89 -28.32 -11.82
N GLU A 432 -8.78 -27.61 -11.59
CA GLU A 432 -7.52 -28.33 -11.31
C GLU A 432 -6.55 -27.78 -10.26
N THR A 433 -5.55 -28.64 -10.01
CA THR A 433 -4.27 -28.38 -9.36
C THR A 433 -3.22 -27.89 -10.36
N ILE A 434 -2.59 -26.77 -10.04
CA ILE A 434 -1.48 -26.17 -10.78
C ILE A 434 -0.17 -26.59 -10.13
N PHE A 435 0.83 -26.97 -10.93
CA PHE A 435 2.16 -27.31 -10.46
C PHE A 435 3.17 -26.29 -10.95
N VAL A 436 3.99 -25.79 -10.03
CA VAL A 436 5.07 -24.86 -10.34
C VAL A 436 6.38 -25.45 -9.83
N LYS A 437 7.23 -25.88 -10.77
CA LYS A 437 8.53 -26.46 -10.48
C LYS A 437 9.61 -25.40 -10.64
N VAL A 438 10.34 -25.13 -9.57
CA VAL A 438 11.34 -24.07 -9.48
C VAL A 438 12.71 -24.67 -9.21
N LYS A 439 13.71 -24.24 -9.96
CA LYS A 439 15.12 -24.62 -9.80
C LYS A 439 16.03 -23.39 -9.86
N GLY A 440 17.21 -23.49 -9.26
CA GLY A 440 18.28 -22.50 -9.41
C GLY A 440 18.80 -21.95 -8.08
N SER A 441 19.12 -20.66 -8.05
CA SER A 441 19.64 -19.94 -6.88
C SER A 441 18.99 -18.58 -6.70
N GLY A 442 18.72 -18.22 -5.45
CA GLY A 442 18.03 -16.98 -5.08
C GLY A 442 16.61 -17.26 -4.62
N THR A 443 15.89 -16.19 -4.27
CA THR A 443 14.49 -16.27 -3.85
C THR A 443 13.59 -15.54 -4.84
N GLY A 444 12.31 -15.85 -4.84
CA GLY A 444 11.27 -15.21 -5.64
C GLY A 444 9.93 -15.27 -4.93
N ILE A 445 8.91 -14.64 -5.52
CA ILE A 445 7.53 -14.70 -5.05
C ILE A 445 6.63 -15.11 -6.20
N LEU A 446 5.75 -16.06 -5.93
CA LEU A 446 4.64 -16.42 -6.78
C LEU A 446 3.35 -15.87 -6.16
N TYR A 447 2.60 -15.08 -6.91
CA TYR A 447 1.25 -14.66 -6.56
C TYR A 447 0.25 -15.51 -7.33
N PHE A 448 -0.71 -16.08 -6.62
CA PHE A 448 -1.88 -16.69 -7.22
C PHE A 448 -3.07 -15.74 -7.07
N ASN A 449 -3.72 -15.41 -8.18
CA ASN A 449 -4.89 -14.54 -8.23
C ASN A 449 -6.08 -15.28 -8.85
N HIS A 450 -7.16 -15.42 -8.09
CA HIS A 450 -8.43 -15.98 -8.56
C HIS A 450 -9.53 -14.93 -8.44
N THR A 451 -9.97 -14.41 -9.58
CA THR A 451 -11.02 -13.39 -9.66
C THR A 451 -12.29 -14.01 -10.19
N TYR A 452 -13.43 -13.71 -9.57
CA TYR A 452 -14.73 -14.26 -9.94
C TYR A 452 -15.84 -13.30 -9.53
N ASN A 453 -17.00 -13.37 -10.18
CA ASN A 453 -18.17 -12.59 -9.75
C ASN A 453 -19.12 -13.48 -8.96
N VAL A 454 -19.68 -12.93 -7.89
CA VAL A 454 -20.78 -13.55 -7.13
C VAL A 454 -22.04 -12.72 -7.32
N LYS A 455 -23.21 -13.35 -7.16
CA LYS A 455 -24.46 -12.58 -7.01
C LYS A 455 -24.30 -11.63 -5.84
N VAL A 456 -24.82 -10.42 -5.97
CA VAL A 456 -24.87 -9.45 -4.87
C VAL A 456 -25.62 -10.13 -3.71
N PRO A 457 -24.95 -10.47 -2.59
CA PRO A 457 -25.67 -11.01 -1.45
C PRO A 457 -26.58 -9.93 -0.88
N ASN A 458 -27.72 -10.31 -0.30
CA ASN A 458 -28.52 -9.44 0.56
C ASN A 458 -27.78 -9.24 1.89
N ASP A 459 -26.56 -8.69 1.85
CA ASP A 459 -25.75 -8.50 3.05
C ASP A 459 -26.18 -7.22 3.78
N ILE A 460 -26.08 -7.29 5.11
CA ILE A 460 -26.45 -6.27 6.08
C ILE A 460 -25.66 -4.99 5.75
N CYS A 461 -26.33 -3.99 5.18
CA CYS A 461 -25.80 -2.64 5.01
C CYS A 461 -25.19 -2.19 6.36
N LYS A 462 -23.88 -1.90 6.41
CA LYS A 462 -23.24 -1.37 7.64
C LYS A 462 -23.66 0.06 7.92
N PHE A 463 -24.10 0.75 6.88
CA PHE A 463 -24.63 2.10 6.90
C PHE A 463 -25.95 2.12 6.15
N ASP A 464 -26.98 2.72 6.77
CA ASP A 464 -28.20 3.08 6.07
C ASP A 464 -27.94 4.39 5.30
N ILE A 465 -27.90 4.29 3.96
CA ILE A 465 -27.71 5.45 3.09
C ILE A 465 -28.99 5.67 2.30
N THR A 466 -29.67 6.77 2.63
CA THR A 466 -30.79 7.28 1.86
C THR A 466 -30.33 8.49 1.03
N ALA A 467 -30.36 8.37 -0.30
CA ALA A 467 -30.17 9.50 -1.20
C ALA A 467 -31.52 9.97 -1.75
N ASN A 468 -31.85 11.24 -1.52
CA ASN A 468 -33.07 11.87 -2.02
C ASN A 468 -32.71 12.85 -3.14
N PHE A 469 -33.33 12.69 -4.31
CA PHE A 469 -33.16 13.62 -5.41
C PHE A 469 -34.34 14.60 -5.45
N GLN A 470 -34.04 15.89 -5.34
CA GLN A 470 -35.04 16.94 -5.53
C GLN A 470 -34.87 17.55 -6.91
N GLN A 471 -35.91 17.45 -7.74
CA GLN A 471 -35.97 18.19 -8.99
C GLN A 471 -36.14 19.68 -8.67
N LYS A 472 -35.08 20.47 -8.83
CA LYS A 472 -35.22 21.93 -8.87
C LYS A 472 -35.97 22.30 -10.15
N GLN A 473 -37.26 22.59 -10.04
CA GLN A 473 -37.95 23.31 -11.11
C GLN A 473 -37.24 24.66 -11.28
N ALA A 474 -36.88 24.99 -12.52
CA ALA A 474 -36.34 26.29 -12.83
C ALA A 474 -37.34 27.35 -12.35
N SER A 475 -36.94 28.19 -11.39
CA SER A 475 -37.74 29.34 -10.98
C SER A 475 -37.92 30.23 -12.21
N GLY A 476 -39.16 30.27 -12.73
CA GLY A 476 -39.55 31.05 -13.90
C GLY A 476 -39.17 32.51 -13.71
N GLY A 477 -38.14 32.95 -14.42
CA GLY A 477 -37.61 34.31 -14.33
C GLY A 477 -36.38 34.54 -15.20
N GLY A 478 -36.26 33.83 -16.33
CA GLY A 478 -35.20 34.03 -17.31
C GLY A 478 -35.78 33.84 -18.70
N ILE A 479 -36.01 34.94 -19.40
CA ILE A 479 -36.50 34.98 -20.77
C ILE A 479 -35.49 34.23 -21.66
N LEU A 480 -35.86 33.05 -22.15
CA LEU A 480 -35.19 32.39 -23.27
C LEU A 480 -36.05 32.61 -24.52
N THR A 481 -35.60 33.53 -25.36
CA THR A 481 -36.15 33.84 -26.68
C THR A 481 -35.92 32.69 -27.66
N GLY A 482 -37.00 32.15 -28.24
CA GLY A 482 -37.10 31.46 -29.55
C GLY A 482 -36.40 30.10 -29.67
N ILE A 483 -36.99 29.01 -30.17
CA ILE A 483 -38.05 28.81 -31.17
C ILE A 483 -38.78 27.51 -30.80
N SER A 484 -40.11 27.53 -30.60
CA SER A 484 -40.93 26.31 -30.50
C SER A 484 -41.91 26.25 -31.68
N ARG A 485 -41.82 25.17 -32.46
CA ARG A 485 -42.82 24.76 -33.45
C ARG A 485 -44.15 24.54 -32.73
N SER A 486 -45.20 25.23 -33.18
CA SER A 486 -46.58 25.03 -32.70
C SER A 486 -47.11 23.68 -33.15
N ILE A 487 -47.61 22.88 -32.20
CA ILE A 487 -48.71 21.95 -32.46
C ILE A 487 -49.84 22.41 -31.57
N GLU A 488 -50.92 22.86 -32.21
CA GLU A 488 -52.15 23.30 -31.59
C GLU A 488 -52.92 22.15 -30.93
N ASN A 489 -53.64 22.54 -29.87
CA ASN A 489 -54.85 21.96 -29.33
C ASN A 489 -54.78 20.63 -28.56
N GLY A 490 -54.65 20.78 -27.24
CA GLY A 490 -55.12 19.82 -26.25
C GLY A 490 -55.11 20.45 -24.86
N ASN A 491 -56.29 20.59 -24.25
CA ASN A 491 -56.49 21.09 -22.89
C ASN A 491 -55.50 20.48 -21.88
N LEU A 492 -54.55 21.27 -21.39
CA LEU A 492 -53.67 20.88 -20.29
C LEU A 492 -54.34 21.25 -18.97
N HIS A 493 -55.04 20.29 -18.39
CA HIS A 493 -55.25 20.24 -16.96
C HIS A 493 -53.86 20.34 -16.28
N HIS A 494 -53.69 21.33 -15.40
CA HIS A 494 -52.58 21.34 -14.45
C HIS A 494 -52.80 20.21 -13.43
N GLU A 495 -52.54 18.97 -13.84
CA GLU A 495 -52.23 17.91 -12.88
C GLU A 495 -50.89 18.29 -12.23
N LYS A 496 -50.93 18.55 -10.91
CA LYS A 496 -49.74 18.49 -10.08
C LYS A 496 -49.22 17.06 -10.17
N TYR A 497 -48.33 16.80 -11.12
CA TYR A 497 -47.55 15.58 -11.13
C TYR A 497 -46.88 15.47 -9.76
N PRO A 498 -47.08 14.37 -9.02
CA PRO A 498 -46.33 14.15 -7.80
C PRO A 498 -44.86 14.25 -8.17
N THR A 499 -44.11 15.12 -7.51
CA THR A 499 -42.64 15.16 -7.62
C THR A 499 -42.16 13.74 -7.37
N PRO A 500 -41.58 13.04 -8.35
CA PRO A 500 -41.16 11.67 -8.14
C PRO A 500 -40.04 11.68 -7.10
N ASP A 501 -40.36 11.16 -5.92
CA ASP A 501 -39.39 10.97 -4.85
C ASP A 501 -38.60 9.70 -5.18
N TYR A 502 -37.51 9.87 -5.91
CA TYR A 502 -36.62 8.75 -6.21
C TYR A 502 -35.77 8.49 -4.97
N ARG A 503 -36.16 7.47 -4.20
CA ARG A 503 -35.30 6.87 -3.19
C ARG A 503 -34.42 5.81 -3.83
N MET A 504 -33.11 5.98 -3.69
CA MET A 504 -32.15 4.90 -3.87
C MET A 504 -31.64 4.48 -2.50
N GLU A 505 -31.93 3.24 -2.12
CA GLU A 505 -31.23 2.58 -1.03
C GLU A 505 -29.89 2.08 -1.56
N VAL A 506 -28.81 2.54 -0.96
CA VAL A 506 -27.45 2.15 -1.35
C VAL A 506 -26.80 1.48 -0.14
N CYS A 507 -26.48 0.19 -0.22
CA CYS A 507 -25.62 -0.43 0.79
C CYS A 507 -24.17 0.01 0.56
N ALA A 508 -23.49 0.49 1.61
CA ALA A 508 -22.05 0.75 1.63
C ALA A 508 -21.33 -0.06 2.72
#